data_AF-A0A0C5EIJ2-F1
#
_entry.id   AF-A0A0C5EIJ2-F1
#
_cell.length_a   1.000
_cell.length_b   1.000
_cell.length_c   1.000
_cell.angle_alpha   90.00
_cell.angle_beta   90.00
_cell.angle_gamma   90.00
#
_symmetry.space_group_name_H-M   'P 1'
#
loop_
_entity.id
_entity.type
_entity.pdbx_description
1 polymer ?
#
loop_
_entity_poly.entity_id
_entity_poly.type
_entity_poly.pdbx_seq_one_letter_code
_entity_poly.pdbx_strand_id
1 'polypeptide(L)'
;MTDETTSWQTTATKVITAIKNDISKVTPRELSPDDLYEHLLTVRREELAESVPEIRDMSDKTFASVMGVILDRLGGDGIVTQGSPAIWLQVTPAEDKRLPDRYAGARRWIRLSSIEEVHPMPGIAIGDDVSTWQYVLQVAANGKTYDVSPVRYLGQAVEAPVERLLALISTAVSEENRRRMQL
;
A
#
# COMPACT_ATOMS: atom_id res chain seq x y z
N MET A 1 -23.79 -1.71 6.73
CA MET A 1 -22.47 -1.63 6.05
C MET A 1 -22.04 -0.20 5.70
N THR A 2 -22.94 0.80 5.64
CA THR A 2 -22.59 2.20 5.33
C THR A 2 -22.03 2.99 6.52
N ASP A 3 -22.32 2.56 7.75
CA ASP A 3 -21.97 3.30 8.97
C ASP A 3 -20.48 3.17 9.33
N GLU A 4 -19.92 1.98 9.21
CA GLU A 4 -18.49 1.71 9.50
C GLU A 4 -17.56 2.41 8.51
N THR A 5 -17.86 2.36 7.22
CA THR A 5 -17.06 3.08 6.19
C THR A 5 -17.08 4.59 6.43
N THR A 6 -18.22 5.15 6.85
CA THR A 6 -18.35 6.58 7.19
C THR A 6 -17.52 6.92 8.42
N SER A 7 -17.51 6.04 9.44
CA SER A 7 -16.67 6.16 10.62
C SER A 7 -15.18 6.11 10.28
N TRP A 8 -14.75 5.19 9.40
CA TRP A 8 -13.35 5.10 8.95
C TRP A 8 -12.91 6.35 8.19
N GLN A 9 -13.74 6.87 7.29
CA GLN A 9 -13.45 8.10 6.56
C GLN A 9 -13.31 9.31 7.50
N THR A 10 -14.16 9.39 8.51
CA THR A 10 -14.09 10.45 9.53
C THR A 10 -12.80 10.33 10.34
N THR A 11 -12.48 9.12 10.81
CA THR A 11 -11.26 8.85 11.58
C THR A 11 -10.00 9.14 10.75
N ALA A 12 -9.96 8.69 9.49
CA ALA A 12 -8.87 8.97 8.56
C ALA A 12 -8.63 10.48 8.38
N THR A 13 -9.71 11.27 8.28
CA THR A 13 -9.61 12.74 8.18
C THR A 13 -8.97 13.34 9.44
N LYS A 14 -9.37 12.86 10.62
CA LYS A 14 -8.79 13.31 11.90
C LYS A 14 -7.31 12.94 12.00
N VAL A 15 -6.94 11.71 11.64
CA VAL A 15 -5.53 11.24 11.62
C VAL A 15 -4.68 12.11 10.70
N ILE A 16 -5.10 12.33 9.45
CA ILE A 16 -4.37 13.17 8.50
C ILE A 16 -4.21 14.60 9.05
N THR A 17 -5.24 15.14 9.69
CA THR A 17 -5.20 16.48 10.30
C THR A 17 -4.23 16.52 11.49
N ALA A 18 -4.25 15.50 12.36
CA ALA A 18 -3.33 15.40 13.49
C ALA A 18 -1.87 15.33 13.04
N ILE A 19 -1.57 14.48 12.05
CA ILE A 19 -0.25 14.36 11.43
C ILE A 19 0.20 15.68 10.81
N LYS A 20 -0.66 16.35 10.04
CA LYS A 20 -0.36 17.66 9.45
C LYS A 20 -0.03 18.70 10.52
N ASN A 21 -0.83 18.77 11.59
CA ASN A 21 -0.61 19.70 12.69
C ASN A 21 0.69 19.41 13.43
N ASP A 22 1.07 18.14 13.57
CA ASP A 22 2.30 17.75 14.23
C ASP A 22 3.55 18.17 13.42
N ILE A 23 3.60 17.83 12.13
CA ILE A 23 4.71 18.19 11.24
C ILE A 23 4.84 19.72 11.08
N SER A 24 3.71 20.44 11.06
CA SER A 24 3.72 21.90 10.91
C SER A 24 4.40 22.63 12.08
N LYS A 25 4.56 22.00 13.25
CA LYS A 25 5.30 22.58 14.38
C LYS A 25 6.80 22.68 14.10
N VAL A 26 7.32 21.79 13.25
CA VAL A 26 8.77 21.63 13.02
C VAL A 26 9.18 22.00 11.59
N THR A 27 8.24 22.07 10.65
CA THR A 27 8.55 22.34 9.24
C THR A 27 7.76 23.54 8.70
N PRO A 28 8.42 24.62 8.23
CA PRO A 28 7.76 25.81 7.71
C PRO A 28 7.39 25.72 6.21
N ARG A 29 7.30 24.51 5.64
CA ARG A 29 7.04 24.30 4.21
C ARG A 29 5.67 23.67 3.97
N GLU A 30 5.19 23.76 2.73
CA GLU A 30 4.01 23.03 2.28
C GLU A 30 4.28 21.51 2.27
N LEU A 31 3.35 20.74 2.84
CA LEU A 31 3.45 19.29 3.00
C LEU A 31 2.72 18.60 1.85
N SER A 32 3.44 17.73 1.14
CA SER A 32 2.85 16.86 0.12
C SER A 32 2.12 15.66 0.77
N PRO A 33 1.20 15.00 0.06
CA PRO A 33 0.57 13.77 0.54
C PRO A 33 1.59 12.69 0.93
N ASP A 34 2.66 12.55 0.16
CA ASP A 34 3.77 11.65 0.46
C ASP A 34 4.44 11.98 1.80
N ASP A 35 4.67 13.26 2.10
CA ASP A 35 5.26 13.68 3.38
C ASP A 35 4.37 13.28 4.57
N LEU A 36 3.05 13.43 4.41
CA LEU A 36 2.08 13.07 5.45
C LEU A 36 2.04 11.57 5.67
N TYR A 37 2.06 10.78 4.60
CA TYR A 37 2.04 9.32 4.70
C TYR A 37 3.36 8.79 5.28
N GLU A 38 4.50 9.32 4.86
CA GLU A 38 5.81 8.96 5.41
C GLU A 38 5.91 9.24 6.90
N HIS A 39 5.41 10.40 7.38
CA HIS A 39 5.35 10.68 8.82
C HIS A 39 4.45 9.68 9.55
N LEU A 40 3.28 9.38 8.98
CA LEU A 40 2.34 8.41 9.54
C LEU A 40 2.96 7.01 9.71
N LEU A 41 3.83 6.57 8.79
CA LEU A 41 4.54 5.30 8.91
C LEU A 41 5.54 5.26 10.09
N THR A 42 5.93 6.43 10.62
CA THR A 42 6.92 6.54 11.70
C THR A 42 6.31 6.82 13.08
N VAL A 43 5.11 7.37 13.12
CA VAL A 43 4.41 7.68 14.38
C VAL A 43 3.79 6.42 14.95
N ARG A 44 4.02 6.16 16.24
CA ARG A 44 3.43 5.02 16.92
C ARG A 44 1.92 5.20 17.08
N ARG A 45 1.17 4.10 17.02
CA ARG A 45 -0.29 4.13 17.17
C ARG A 45 -0.71 4.76 18.50
N GLU A 46 0.03 4.52 19.58
CA GLU A 46 -0.24 5.08 20.90
C GLU A 46 -0.09 6.61 20.91
N GLU A 47 0.94 7.12 20.25
CA GLU A 47 1.18 8.57 20.12
C GLU A 47 0.09 9.22 19.26
N LEU A 48 -0.29 8.57 18.17
CA LEU A 48 -1.39 9.05 17.34
C LEU A 48 -2.71 9.06 18.13
N ALA A 49 -2.90 8.13 19.07
CA ALA A 49 -4.09 8.04 19.91
C ALA A 49 -4.18 9.17 20.95
N GLU A 50 -3.10 9.90 21.23
CA GLU A 50 -3.17 11.11 22.06
C GLU A 50 -3.94 12.23 21.35
N SER A 51 -3.81 12.30 20.02
CA SER A 51 -4.49 13.30 19.19
C SER A 51 -5.82 12.80 18.60
N VAL A 52 -5.93 11.49 18.38
CA VAL A 52 -7.13 10.83 17.85
C VAL A 52 -7.51 9.65 18.76
N PRO A 53 -8.17 9.89 19.91
CA PRO A 53 -8.41 8.86 20.93
C PRO A 53 -9.16 7.62 20.44
N GLU A 54 -10.01 7.78 19.42
CA GLU A 54 -10.80 6.71 18.82
C GLU A 54 -9.97 5.52 18.32
N ILE A 55 -8.70 5.74 17.95
CA ILE A 55 -7.85 4.64 17.44
C ILE A 55 -7.28 3.76 18.55
N ARG A 56 -7.31 4.20 19.81
CA ARG A 56 -6.72 3.48 20.95
C ARG A 56 -7.33 2.08 21.08
N ASP A 57 -8.65 2.01 20.98
CA ASP A 57 -9.43 0.80 21.26
C ASP A 57 -9.83 0.04 19.99
N MET A 58 -9.34 0.47 18.81
CA MET A 58 -9.61 -0.23 17.56
C MET A 58 -8.96 -1.62 17.54
N SER A 59 -9.57 -2.58 16.85
CA SER A 59 -8.83 -3.80 16.48
C SER A 59 -7.79 -3.48 15.41
N ASP A 60 -6.75 -4.31 15.29
CA ASP A 60 -5.73 -4.14 14.23
C ASP A 60 -6.35 -4.15 12.84
N LYS A 61 -7.35 -5.00 12.62
CA LYS A 61 -8.12 -5.05 11.38
C LYS A 61 -8.85 -3.73 11.09
N THR A 62 -9.52 -3.17 12.11
CA THR A 62 -10.22 -1.89 11.96
C THR A 62 -9.23 -0.76 11.68
N PHE A 63 -8.10 -0.74 12.39
CA PHE A 63 -7.04 0.23 12.17
C PHE A 63 -6.44 0.10 10.76
N ALA A 64 -6.22 -1.13 10.27
CA ALA A 64 -5.78 -1.40 8.91
C ALA A 64 -6.77 -0.87 7.86
N SER A 65 -8.09 -1.01 8.07
CA SER A 65 -9.10 -0.40 7.20
C SER A 65 -9.01 1.13 7.20
N VAL A 66 -8.78 1.77 8.36
CA VAL A 66 -8.56 3.23 8.42
C VAL A 66 -7.28 3.62 7.69
N MET A 67 -6.20 2.85 7.85
CA MET A 67 -4.94 3.05 7.13
C MET A 67 -5.10 2.92 5.62
N GLY A 68 -5.91 1.97 5.14
CA GLY A 68 -6.27 1.87 3.72
C GLY A 68 -6.98 3.12 3.21
N VAL A 69 -7.95 3.65 3.96
CA VAL A 69 -8.63 4.91 3.61
C VAL A 69 -7.68 6.11 3.60
N ILE A 70 -6.73 6.17 4.54
CA ILE A 70 -5.71 7.22 4.56
C ILE A 70 -4.82 7.10 3.33
N LEU A 71 -4.35 5.90 3.00
CA LEU A 71 -3.52 5.64 1.84
C LEU A 71 -4.22 6.10 0.55
N ASP A 72 -5.48 5.70 0.34
CA ASP A 72 -6.28 6.12 -0.82
C ASP A 72 -6.41 7.65 -0.93
N ARG A 73 -6.51 8.35 0.20
CA ARG A 73 -6.57 9.82 0.23
C ARG A 73 -5.23 10.49 -0.04
N LEU A 74 -4.12 9.82 0.28
CA LEU A 74 -2.78 10.38 0.21
C LEU A 74 -1.99 9.93 -1.04
N GLY A 75 -2.62 9.26 -2.00
CA GLY A 75 -1.97 8.89 -3.27
C GLY A 75 -2.25 7.47 -3.76
N GLY A 76 -2.92 6.66 -2.94
CA GLY A 76 -3.28 5.27 -3.25
C GLY A 76 -2.12 4.29 -3.05
N ASP A 77 -2.37 3.02 -3.36
CA ASP A 77 -1.40 1.92 -3.19
C ASP A 77 -0.19 1.99 -4.14
N GLY A 78 -0.15 2.94 -5.07
CA GLY A 78 0.93 3.09 -6.04
C GLY A 78 1.05 1.96 -7.05
N ILE A 79 0.11 1.00 -7.07
CA ILE A 79 0.07 -0.07 -8.07
C ILE A 79 -0.50 0.48 -9.37
N VAL A 80 0.37 0.58 -10.38
CA VAL A 80 0.03 1.14 -11.69
C VAL A 80 -0.17 0.02 -12.71
N THR A 81 -1.33 0.03 -13.38
CA THR A 81 -1.68 -0.95 -14.41
C THR A 81 -2.00 -0.30 -15.75
N GLN A 82 -1.97 -1.09 -16.82
CA GLN A 82 -2.34 -0.65 -18.17
C GLN A 82 -3.14 -1.74 -18.91
N GLY A 83 -4.11 -1.28 -19.71
CA GLY A 83 -5.00 -2.12 -20.54
C GLY A 83 -6.46 -2.08 -20.11
N SER A 84 -7.36 -2.52 -20.99
CA SER A 84 -8.79 -2.70 -20.68
C SER A 84 -9.29 -4.06 -21.17
N PRO A 85 -9.52 -5.05 -20.28
CA PRO A 85 -9.16 -5.01 -18.86
C PRO A 85 -7.64 -4.92 -18.64
N ALA A 86 -7.22 -4.58 -17.42
CA ALA A 86 -5.80 -4.46 -17.08
C ALA A 86 -5.05 -5.75 -17.41
N ILE A 87 -3.93 -5.63 -18.15
CA ILE A 87 -3.10 -6.76 -18.58
C ILE A 87 -1.62 -6.55 -18.25
N TRP A 88 -1.18 -5.30 -18.08
CA TRP A 88 0.18 -4.96 -17.71
C TRP A 88 0.24 -4.37 -16.31
N LEU A 89 1.29 -4.71 -15.59
CA LEU A 89 1.66 -4.16 -14.29
C LEU A 89 3.00 -3.44 -14.42
N GLN A 90 3.08 -2.20 -13.93
CA GLN A 90 4.35 -1.51 -13.79
C GLN A 90 5.05 -1.97 -12.52
N VAL A 91 6.33 -2.33 -12.64
CA VAL A 91 7.14 -2.87 -11.55
C VAL A 91 8.57 -2.34 -11.61
N THR A 92 9.33 -2.47 -10.53
CA THR A 92 10.79 -2.29 -10.51
C THR A 92 11.46 -3.60 -10.10
N PRO A 93 12.62 -3.98 -10.68
CA PRO A 93 13.38 -5.12 -10.17
C PRO A 93 13.65 -4.98 -8.67
N ALA A 94 13.34 -6.02 -7.89
CA ALA A 94 13.64 -6.03 -6.48
C ALA A 94 15.15 -6.27 -6.28
N GLU A 95 15.76 -5.50 -5.39
CA GLU A 95 17.16 -5.64 -4.99
C GLU A 95 17.24 -6.11 -3.54
N ASP A 96 18.14 -7.05 -3.26
CA ASP A 96 18.30 -7.57 -1.89
C ASP A 96 18.66 -6.43 -0.92
N LYS A 97 17.96 -6.38 0.21
CA LYS A 97 18.12 -5.37 1.28
C LYS A 97 17.91 -3.93 0.86
N ARG A 98 17.21 -3.68 -0.25
CA ARG A 98 16.86 -2.33 -0.70
C ARG A 98 15.36 -2.13 -0.64
N LEU A 99 14.93 -0.97 -0.16
CA LEU A 99 13.53 -0.56 -0.28
C LEU A 99 13.19 -0.20 -1.74
N PRO A 100 11.93 -0.38 -2.15
CA PRO A 100 11.46 -0.06 -3.49
C PRO A 100 11.91 1.33 -3.96
N ASP A 101 12.48 1.39 -5.15
CA ASP A 101 13.00 2.63 -5.71
C ASP A 101 11.88 3.47 -6.34
N ARG A 102 11.86 4.77 -6.04
CA ARG A 102 10.92 5.74 -6.62
C ARG A 102 11.33 6.20 -8.04
N TYR A 103 12.58 6.02 -8.44
CA TYR A 103 13.12 6.57 -9.69
C TYR A 103 12.60 5.86 -10.95
N ALA A 104 12.28 6.65 -11.99
CA ALA A 104 11.66 6.17 -13.22
C ALA A 104 12.53 5.19 -14.05
N GLY A 105 13.86 5.28 -13.92
CA GLY A 105 14.81 4.51 -14.75
C GLY A 105 14.78 2.99 -14.55
N ALA A 106 14.24 2.51 -13.42
CA ALA A 106 14.15 1.08 -13.12
C ALA A 106 12.80 0.45 -13.51
N ARG A 107 11.81 1.26 -13.91
CA ARG A 107 10.43 0.80 -14.12
C ARG A 107 10.30 -0.04 -15.38
N ARG A 108 9.56 -1.14 -15.27
CA ARG A 108 9.29 -2.12 -16.32
C ARG A 108 7.81 -2.45 -16.35
N TRP A 109 7.32 -2.85 -17.52
CA TRP A 109 5.98 -3.44 -17.64
C TRP A 109 6.12 -4.96 -17.75
N ILE A 110 5.44 -5.68 -16.86
CA ILE A 110 5.30 -7.14 -16.94
C ILE A 110 3.83 -7.49 -17.15
N ARG A 111 3.55 -8.67 -17.72
CA ARG A 111 2.17 -9.13 -17.84
C ARG A 111 1.66 -9.60 -16.48
N LEU A 112 0.45 -9.18 -16.13
CA LEU A 112 -0.24 -9.68 -14.94
C LEU A 112 -0.38 -11.21 -14.95
N SER A 113 -0.60 -11.80 -16.13
CA SER A 113 -0.69 -13.27 -16.30
C SER A 113 0.65 -14.02 -16.18
N SER A 114 1.78 -13.31 -16.16
CA SER A 114 3.10 -13.92 -15.92
C SER A 114 3.50 -13.96 -14.45
N ILE A 115 2.67 -13.41 -13.56
CA ILE A 115 2.93 -13.42 -12.12
C ILE A 115 2.58 -14.80 -11.57
N GLU A 116 3.55 -15.39 -10.88
CA GLU A 116 3.48 -16.71 -10.26
C GLU A 116 3.03 -16.59 -8.80
N GLU A 117 3.61 -15.62 -8.08
CA GLU A 117 3.40 -15.43 -6.65
C GLU A 117 3.34 -13.93 -6.28
N VAL A 118 2.61 -13.62 -5.22
CA VAL A 118 2.48 -12.28 -4.62
C VAL A 118 2.98 -12.36 -3.18
N HIS A 119 3.89 -11.46 -2.80
CA HIS A 119 4.57 -11.50 -1.50
C HIS A 119 4.50 -10.15 -0.78
N PRO A 120 3.80 -10.07 0.36
CA PRO A 120 4.00 -8.99 1.32
C PRO A 120 5.30 -9.25 2.09
N MET A 121 6.37 -8.54 1.76
CA MET A 121 7.69 -8.71 2.37
C MET A 121 7.93 -7.65 3.45
N PRO A 122 8.48 -7.99 4.61
CA PRO A 122 8.89 -6.98 5.59
C PRO A 122 10.01 -6.09 4.99
N GLY A 123 9.74 -4.80 4.84
CA GLY A 123 10.72 -3.81 4.39
C GLY A 123 11.46 -3.16 5.56
N ILE A 124 10.70 -2.69 6.57
CA ILE A 124 11.23 -2.23 7.86
C ILE A 124 10.49 -2.99 8.96
N ALA A 125 11.22 -3.85 9.68
CA ALA A 125 10.69 -4.66 10.76
C ALA A 125 11.59 -4.52 11.98
N ILE A 126 11.09 -3.90 13.05
CA ILE A 126 11.82 -3.71 14.30
C ILE A 126 11.03 -4.40 15.40
N GLY A 127 11.67 -5.36 16.07
CA GLY A 127 11.02 -6.18 17.10
C GLY A 127 10.01 -7.19 16.53
N ASP A 128 9.26 -7.83 17.42
CA ASP A 128 8.39 -8.97 17.08
C ASP A 128 6.92 -8.55 16.83
N ASP A 129 6.58 -7.28 17.06
CA ASP A 129 5.23 -6.77 16.84
C ASP A 129 5.00 -6.44 15.36
N VAL A 130 4.42 -7.41 14.64
CA VAL A 130 4.09 -7.32 13.21
C VAL A 130 3.12 -6.18 12.87
N SER A 131 2.37 -5.65 13.84
CA SER A 131 1.47 -4.51 13.60
C SER A 131 2.22 -3.22 13.28
N THR A 132 3.48 -3.13 13.73
CA THR A 132 4.37 -1.98 13.54
C THR A 132 5.29 -2.11 12.32
N TRP A 133 5.34 -3.29 11.70
CA TRP A 133 6.18 -3.54 10.55
C TRP A 133 5.68 -2.76 9.33
N GLN A 134 6.61 -2.29 8.52
CA GLN A 134 6.32 -1.68 7.22
C GLN A 134 6.64 -2.68 6.13
N TYR A 135 5.61 -3.10 5.40
CA TYR A 135 5.70 -4.07 4.33
C TYR A 135 5.91 -3.40 2.99
N VAL A 136 6.61 -4.10 2.09
CA VAL A 136 6.68 -3.82 0.67
C VAL A 136 5.96 -4.93 -0.07
N LEU A 137 5.35 -4.62 -1.21
CA LEU A 137 4.62 -5.61 -2.01
C LEU A 137 5.47 -6.02 -3.21
N GLN A 138 5.78 -7.32 -3.27
CA GLN A 138 6.59 -7.92 -4.31
C GLN A 138 5.81 -8.98 -5.08
N VAL A 139 6.26 -9.24 -6.31
CA VAL A 139 5.75 -10.34 -7.15
C VAL A 139 6.90 -11.14 -7.73
N ALA A 140 6.71 -12.45 -7.84
CA ALA A 140 7.58 -13.33 -8.60
C ALA A 140 7.00 -13.53 -10.00
N ALA A 141 7.82 -13.35 -11.04
CA ALA A 141 7.45 -13.60 -12.42
C ALA A 141 8.67 -14.03 -13.24
N ASN A 142 8.58 -15.18 -13.92
CA ASN A 142 9.64 -15.76 -14.73
C ASN A 142 10.96 -15.93 -13.94
N GLY A 143 10.87 -16.45 -12.71
CA GLY A 143 12.02 -16.68 -11.84
C GLY A 143 12.75 -15.41 -11.36
N LYS A 144 12.09 -14.24 -11.42
CA LYS A 144 12.61 -12.96 -10.92
C LYS A 144 11.60 -12.29 -10.00
N THR A 145 12.10 -11.54 -9.03
CA THR A 145 11.28 -10.77 -8.09
C THR A 145 11.24 -9.29 -8.48
N TYR A 146 10.08 -8.68 -8.32
CA TYR A 146 9.87 -7.26 -8.62
C TYR A 146 9.04 -6.59 -7.51
N ASP A 147 9.36 -5.36 -7.17
CA ASP A 147 8.49 -4.50 -6.37
C ASP A 147 7.37 -3.94 -7.25
N VAL A 148 6.14 -4.01 -6.77
CA VAL A 148 4.96 -3.55 -7.56
C VAL A 148 4.66 -2.07 -7.39
N SER A 149 5.20 -1.47 -6.33
CA SER A 149 4.93 -0.09 -5.94
C SER A 149 6.07 0.42 -5.06
N PRO A 150 6.41 1.72 -5.13
CA PRO A 150 7.32 2.34 -4.18
C PRO A 150 6.73 2.53 -2.77
N VAL A 151 5.42 2.30 -2.61
CA VAL A 151 4.69 2.50 -1.37
C VAL A 151 4.99 1.38 -0.37
N ARG A 152 5.18 1.77 0.89
CA ARG A 152 5.23 0.86 2.04
C ARG A 152 3.89 0.84 2.75
N TYR A 153 3.52 -0.29 3.34
CA TYR A 153 2.22 -0.47 3.98
C TYR A 153 2.43 -0.85 5.45
N LEU A 154 1.72 -0.18 6.36
CA LEU A 154 1.85 -0.44 7.80
C LEU A 154 1.03 -1.67 8.22
N GLY A 155 1.70 -2.67 8.79
CA GLY A 155 1.07 -3.86 9.36
C GLY A 155 0.10 -4.53 8.38
N GLN A 156 -1.10 -4.84 8.87
CA GLN A 156 -2.17 -5.49 8.10
C GLN A 156 -2.73 -4.62 6.96
N ALA A 157 -2.38 -3.34 6.85
CA ALA A 157 -2.84 -2.51 5.74
C ALA A 157 -2.30 -2.99 4.37
N VAL A 158 -1.28 -3.86 4.34
CA VAL A 158 -0.77 -4.51 3.13
C VAL A 158 -1.75 -5.54 2.54
N GLU A 159 -2.73 -6.03 3.30
CA GLU A 159 -3.66 -7.05 2.82
C GLU A 159 -4.56 -6.54 1.68
N ALA A 160 -5.08 -5.31 1.79
CA ALA A 160 -5.91 -4.71 0.75
C ALA A 160 -5.23 -4.61 -0.63
N PRO A 161 -4.00 -4.09 -0.76
CA PRO A 161 -3.28 -4.07 -2.04
C PRO A 161 -2.89 -5.47 -2.54
N VAL A 162 -2.63 -6.43 -1.63
CA VAL A 162 -2.43 -7.85 -2.02
C VAL A 162 -3.70 -8.41 -2.66
N GLU A 163 -4.86 -8.26 -2.02
CA GLU A 163 -6.14 -8.74 -2.55
C GLU A 163 -6.47 -8.09 -3.90
N ARG A 164 -6.28 -6.77 -4.01
CA ARG A 164 -6.47 -6.03 -5.26
C ARG A 164 -5.57 -6.57 -6.38
N LEU A 165 -4.30 -6.83 -6.08
CA LEU A 165 -3.35 -7.37 -7.05
C LEU A 165 -3.72 -8.79 -7.50
N LEU A 166 -4.12 -9.66 -6.57
CA LEU A 166 -4.60 -11.01 -6.89
C LEU A 166 -5.85 -10.97 -7.79
N ALA A 167 -6.78 -10.04 -7.53
CA ALA A 167 -7.96 -9.84 -8.38
C ALA A 167 -7.56 -9.42 -9.80
N LEU A 168 -6.63 -8.46 -9.93
CA LEU A 168 -6.10 -8.01 -11.23
C LEU A 168 -5.44 -9.15 -12.01
N ILE A 169 -4.64 -9.97 -11.33
CA ILE A 169 -3.99 -11.17 -11.92
C ILE A 169 -5.04 -12.14 -12.42
N SER A 170 -6.03 -12.48 -11.58
CA SER A 170 -7.11 -13.42 -11.93
C SER A 170 -7.91 -12.93 -13.15
N THR A 171 -8.24 -11.64 -13.20
CA THR A 171 -8.91 -11.04 -14.37
C THR A 171 -8.03 -11.17 -15.61
N ALA A 172 -6.76 -10.79 -15.56
CA ALA A 172 -5.86 -10.86 -16.70
C ALA A 172 -5.69 -12.30 -17.25
N VAL A 173 -5.53 -13.29 -16.37
CA VAL A 173 -5.44 -14.71 -16.75
C VAL A 173 -6.71 -15.18 -17.42
N SER A 174 -7.87 -14.83 -16.87
CA SER A 174 -9.18 -15.21 -17.43
C SER A 174 -9.38 -14.65 -18.84
N GLU A 175 -8.95 -13.41 -19.06
CA GLU A 175 -9.08 -12.70 -20.33
C GLU A 175 -8.15 -13.26 -21.40
N GLU A 176 -6.90 -13.59 -21.04
CA GLU A 176 -5.98 -14.25 -21.95
C GLU A 176 -6.47 -15.65 -22.35
N ASN A 177 -6.99 -16.43 -21.39
CA ASN A 177 -7.56 -17.74 -21.68
C ASN A 177 -8.77 -17.65 -22.60
N ARG A 178 -9.66 -16.67 -22.39
CA ARG A 178 -10.81 -16.45 -23.27
C ARG A 178 -10.37 -16.14 -24.71
N ARG A 179 -9.38 -15.26 -24.88
CA ARG A 179 -8.85 -14.91 -26.20
C ARG A 179 -8.21 -16.10 -26.90
N ARG A 180 -7.51 -16.98 -26.17
CA ARG A 180 -6.92 -18.21 -26.72
C ARG A 180 -7.97 -19.21 -27.22
N MET A 181 -9.15 -19.26 -26.60
CA MET A 181 -10.25 -20.14 -27.04
C MET A 181 -11.01 -19.61 -28.27
N GLN A 182 -10.79 -18.36 -28.66
CA GLN A 182 -11.44 -17.71 -29.81
C GLN A 182 -10.57 -17.73 -31.09
N LEU A 183 -9.33 -18.21 -30.98
CA LEU A 183 -8.35 -18.39 -32.06
C LEU A 183 -8.28 -19.86 -32.46
#